data_AF-A0A5R2MS73-F1
#
_entry.id   AF-A0A5R2MS73-F1
#
_cell.length_a   1.000
_cell.length_b   1.000
_cell.length_c   1.000
_cell.angle_alpha   90.00
_cell.angle_beta   90.00
_cell.angle_gamma   90.00
#
_symmetry.space_group_name_H-M   'P 1'
#
loop_
_entity.id
_entity.type
_entity.pdbx_description
1 polymer ?
#
loop_
_entity_poly.entity_id
_entity_poly.type
_entity_poly.pdbx_seq_one_letter_code
_entity_poly.pdbx_strand_id
1 'polypeptide(L)' 'LVTTGPFGVTRNPMYLANTLMLIGVAFVSGIAWFFLLAFVAAFVTQKVAIEREEKMLAAKFGKKYRDYAKRVRRWI' A
#
# COMPACT_ATOMS: atom_id res chain seq x y z
N LEU A 1 -6.27 -10.83 10.68
CA LEU A 1 -6.33 -9.38 10.34
C LEU A 1 -5.35 -8.67 11.26
N VAL A 2 -4.22 -8.22 10.74
CA VAL A 2 -3.28 -7.39 11.52
C VAL A 2 -3.79 -5.96 11.43
N THR A 3 -4.23 -5.39 12.55
CA THR A 3 -4.89 -4.07 12.61
C THR A 3 -4.14 -3.08 13.50
N THR A 4 -3.01 -3.51 14.05
CA THR A 4 -2.19 -2.79 15.01
C THR A 4 -0.88 -2.34 14.36
N GLY A 5 -0.41 -1.14 14.73
CA GLY A 5 0.83 -0.55 14.20
C GLY A 5 0.62 0.24 12.89
N PRO A 6 1.58 0.20 11.95
CA PRO A 6 1.51 0.97 10.69
C PRO A 6 0.27 0.67 9.84
N PHE A 7 -0.23 -0.57 9.92
CA PHE A 7 -1.46 -1.01 9.26
C PHE A 7 -2.72 -0.34 9.82
N GLY A 8 -2.67 0.19 11.04
CA GLY A 8 -3.77 0.97 11.64
C GLY A 8 -3.81 2.44 11.19
N VAL A 9 -2.75 2.95 10.59
CA VAL A 9 -2.65 4.34 10.06
C VAL A 9 -2.94 4.36 8.57
N THR A 10 -2.39 3.41 7.82
CA THR A 10 -2.67 3.21 6.39
C THR A 10 -2.84 1.72 6.14
N ARG A 11 -3.76 1.32 5.26
CA ARG A 11 -3.91 -0.10 4.92
C ARG A 11 -2.66 -0.68 4.26
N ASN A 12 -1.75 0.16 3.76
CA ASN A 12 -0.63 -0.23 2.92
C ASN A 12 0.69 0.48 3.25
N PRO A 13 1.21 0.30 4.47
CA PRO A 13 2.43 0.95 4.94
C PRO A 13 3.68 0.47 4.18
N MET A 14 3.68 -0.78 3.70
CA MET A 14 4.78 -1.32 2.88
C MET A 14 4.94 -0.56 1.56
N TYR A 15 3.83 -0.15 0.93
CA TYR A 15 3.89 0.59 -0.34
C TYR A 15 4.38 2.02 -0.12
N LEU A 16 3.98 2.66 0.98
CA LEU A 16 4.52 3.95 1.38
C LEU A 16 6.04 3.85 1.60
N ALA A 17 6.48 2.83 2.34
CA ALA A 17 7.90 2.56 2.57
C ALA A 17 8.65 2.27 1.27
N ASN A 18 8.08 1.46 0.36
CA ASN A 18 8.69 1.14 -0.92
C ASN A 18 8.82 2.39 -1.81
N THR A 19 7.82 3.28 -1.78
CA THR A 19 7.87 4.55 -2.51
C THR A 19 8.97 5.46 -1.93
N LEU A 20 9.06 5.58 -0.61
CA LEU A 20 10.14 6.30 0.09
C LEU A 20 11.54 5.72 -0.20
N MET A 21 11.64 4.39 -0.25
CA MET A 21 12.90 3.69 -0.51
C MET A 21 13.35 3.89 -1.95
N LEU A 22 12.43 3.79 -2.92
CA LEU A 22 12.70 4.08 -4.33
C LEU A 22 13.03 5.56 -4.55
N ILE A 23 12.39 6.48 -3.84
CA ILE A 23 12.76 7.90 -3.82
C ILE A 23 14.21 8.06 -3.35
N GLY A 24 14.60 7.38 -2.27
CA GLY A 24 15.98 7.36 -1.79
C GLY A 24 16.98 6.82 -2.82
N VAL A 25 16.64 5.71 -3.50
CA VAL A 25 17.46 5.13 -4.57
C VAL A 25 17.55 6.05 -5.79
N ALA A 26 16.46 6.74 -6.14
CA ALA A 26 16.45 7.70 -7.23
C ALA A 26 17.32 8.94 -6.91
N PHE A 27 17.36 9.38 -5.64
CA PHE A 27 18.30 10.40 -5.17
C PHE A 27 19.77 9.94 -5.27
N VAL A 28 20.06 8.70 -4.87
CA VAL A 28 21.43 8.14 -4.92
C VAL A 28 21.91 7.90 -6.35
N SER A 29 21.02 7.45 -7.24
CA SER A 29 21.36 7.17 -8.65
C SER A 29 21.38 8.40 -9.54
N GLY A 30 20.79 9.52 -9.10
CA GLY A 30 20.68 10.75 -9.90
C GLY A 30 19.74 10.64 -11.11
N ILE A 31 19.00 9.54 -11.24
CA ILE A 31 18.13 9.26 -12.39
C ILE A 31 16.69 9.55 -12.00
N ALA A 32 16.18 10.69 -12.48
CA ALA A 32 14.80 11.14 -12.23
C ALA A 32 13.74 10.15 -12.74
N TRP A 33 14.07 9.30 -13.72
CA TRP A 33 13.15 8.30 -14.28
C TRP A 33 12.74 7.23 -13.27
N PHE A 34 13.60 6.91 -12.30
CA PHE A 34 13.25 5.96 -11.25
C PHE A 34 12.12 6.47 -10.36
N PHE A 35 11.94 7.79 -10.19
CA PHE A 35 10.79 8.33 -9.45
C PHE A 35 9.47 8.00 -10.13
N LEU A 36 9.39 8.22 -11.46
CA LEU A 36 8.18 7.91 -12.24
C LEU A 36 7.89 6.41 -12.21
N LEU A 37 8.91 5.59 -12.44
CA LEU A 37 8.77 4.14 -12.45
C LEU A 37 8.39 3.59 -11.07
N ALA A 38 8.96 4.16 -10.01
CA ALA A 38 8.60 3.86 -8.63
C ALA A 38 7.16 4.21 -8.31
N PHE A 39 6.72 5.40 -8.71
CA PHE A 39 5.37 5.86 -8.45
C PHE A 39 4.34 5.03 -9.22
N VAL A 40 4.62 4.73 -10.50
CA VAL A 40 3.77 3.86 -11.33
C VAL A 40 3.74 2.45 -10.78
N ALA A 41 4.89 1.85 -10.44
CA ALA A 41 4.94 0.50 -9.88
C ALA A 41 4.24 0.42 -8.51
N ALA A 42 4.43 1.41 -7.64
CA ALA A 42 3.74 1.51 -6.36
C ALA A 42 2.23 1.63 -6.58
N PHE A 43 1.78 2.48 -7.51
CA PHE A 43 0.37 2.68 -7.81
C PHE A 43 -0.29 1.46 -8.45
N VAL A 44 0.39 0.79 -9.38
CA VAL A 44 -0.10 -0.43 -10.04
C VAL A 44 -0.17 -1.57 -9.04
N THR A 45 0.90 -1.83 -8.30
CA THR A 45 0.92 -2.91 -7.31
C THR A 45 -0.10 -2.63 -6.22
N GLN A 46 -0.28 -1.37 -5.85
CA GLN A 46 -1.39 -0.99 -5.01
C GLN A 46 -2.73 -1.37 -5.61
N LYS A 47 -3.07 -0.84 -6.80
CA LYS A 47 -4.41 -0.98 -7.34
C LYS A 47 -4.72 -2.44 -7.68
N VAL A 48 -3.71 -3.20 -8.09
CA VAL A 48 -3.86 -4.59 -8.53
C VAL A 48 -3.71 -5.58 -7.38
N ALA A 49 -2.66 -5.48 -6.56
CA ALA A 49 -2.40 -6.43 -5.48
C ALA A 49 -3.27 -6.15 -4.26
N ILE A 50 -3.38 -4.89 -3.81
CA ILE A 50 -4.22 -4.54 -2.65
C ILE A 50 -5.67 -4.85 -2.96
N GLU A 51 -6.20 -4.45 -4.11
CA GLU A 51 -7.62 -4.69 -4.39
C GLU A 51 -7.94 -6.19 -4.53
N ARG A 52 -6.99 -6.99 -5.03
CA ARG A 52 -7.10 -8.45 -5.02
C ARG A 52 -7.03 -9.04 -3.62
N GLU A 53 -6.08 -8.60 -2.79
CA GLU A 53 -5.97 -9.02 -1.40
C GLU A 53 -7.20 -8.62 -0.60
N GLU A 54 -7.70 -7.39 -0.77
CA GLU A 54 -8.92 -6.90 -0.11
C GLU A 54 -10.14 -7.72 -0.54
N LYS A 55 -10.27 -8.11 -1.81
CA LYS A 55 -11.33 -9.03 -2.24
C LYS A 55 -11.19 -10.41 -1.59
N MET A 56 -9.98 -10.93 -1.51
CA MET A 56 -9.71 -12.24 -0.91
C MET A 56 -9.91 -12.22 0.62
N LEU A 57 -9.53 -11.14 1.28
CA LEU A 57 -9.73 -10.88 2.70
C LEU A 57 -11.20 -10.58 3.00
N ALA A 58 -11.93 -9.88 2.13
CA ALA A 58 -13.36 -9.69 2.26
C ALA A 58 -14.11 -11.02 2.09
N ALA A 59 -13.67 -11.90 1.19
CA ALA A 59 -14.21 -13.25 1.06
C ALA A 59 -13.90 -14.12 2.29
N LYS A 60 -12.67 -14.08 2.82
CA LYS A 60 -12.25 -14.88 3.99
C LYS A 60 -12.78 -14.36 5.33
N PHE A 61 -12.79 -13.04 5.55
CA PHE A 61 -13.07 -12.41 6.85
C PHE A 61 -14.38 -11.60 6.87
N GLY A 62 -15.02 -11.39 5.73
CA GLY A 62 -16.37 -10.83 5.62
C GLY A 62 -16.58 -9.56 6.45
N LYS A 63 -17.38 -9.69 7.51
CA LYS A 63 -17.78 -8.59 8.39
C LYS A 63 -16.60 -7.96 9.14
N LYS A 64 -15.63 -8.76 9.61
CA LYS A 64 -14.43 -8.25 10.32
C LYS A 64 -13.57 -7.36 9.43
N TYR A 65 -13.49 -7.69 8.14
CA TYR A 65 -12.75 -6.88 7.18
C TYR A 65 -13.50 -5.59 6.82
N ARG A 66 -14.84 -5.63 6.71
CA ARG A 66 -15.67 -4.43 6.48
C ARG A 66 -15.58 -3.41 7.62
N ASP A 67 -15.61 -3.87 8.88
CA ASP A 67 -15.47 -2.97 10.02
C ASP A 67 -14.06 -2.36 10.09
N TYR A 68 -13.03 -3.13 9.73
CA TYR A 68 -11.67 -2.62 9.59
C TYR A 68 -11.53 -1.60 8.47
N ALA A 69 -12.12 -1.87 7.30
CA ALA A 69 -12.12 -0.94 6.17
C ALA A 69 -12.87 0.36 6.48
N LYS A 70 -13.89 0.34 7.35
CA LYS A 70 -14.53 1.58 7.82
C LYS A 70 -13.64 2.40 8.75
N ARG A 71 -12.73 1.75 9.47
CA ARG A 71 -11.91 2.39 10.51
C ARG A 71 -10.62 3.00 9.98
N VAL A 72 -10.06 2.43 8.91
CA VAL A 72 -8.76 2.84 8.35
C VAL A 72 -8.93 3.19 6.87
N ARG A 73 -8.47 4.37 6.45
CA ARG A 73 -8.52 4.80 5.04
C ARG A 73 -7.55 4.01 4.18
N ARG A 74 -7.88 3.82 2.89
CA ARG A 74 -7.05 3.10 1.91
C ARG A 74 -5.68 3.78 1.78
N TRP A 75 -5.70 5.10 1.61
CA TRP A 75 -4.59 6.07 1.67
C TRP A 75 -5.03 7.18 2.60
N ILE A 76 -4.13 7.67 3.47
CA ILE A 76 -4.31 8.77 4.47
C ILE A 76 -5.76 9.28 4.63
#